data_AF-A0A1Z7Z7L8-F1
#
_entry.id   AF-A0A1Z7Z7L8-F1
#
_cell.length_a   1.000
_cell.length_b   1.000
_cell.length_c   1.000
_cell.angle_alpha   90.00
_cell.angle_beta   90.00
_cell.angle_gamma   90.00
#
_symmetry.space_group_name_H-M   'P 1'
#
loop_
_entity.id
_entity.type
_entity.pdbx_description
1 polymer ?
#
loop_
_entity_poly.entity_id
_entity_poly.type
_entity_poly.pdbx_seq_one_letter_code
_entity_poly.pdbx_strand_id
1 'polypeptide(L)'
;MFEFPKISTYDPVTSSDGSLDPLGLYLIADRLATKLAPGIRQRMSHPRYLTAMALGAHICYPFYDTYASDGFSPAYQVFEWHIVEGFTSKYFKSDPDQIQGLPGIQKATDAFQDNLPLRASRYLKTPNVFGFHGVYRTLSTEIRVVSDDYNMLEVGDELLKALQEEKGLNGVYTGSGPWRDKVQRFRKGIQQSMEKGEVANGWYWKIHQEFASLLRPNQVGKKEAKVILRALRSETQPLRRQMIDFLLAENGQNAWKTIRSEKVFMAALKKQANGELQELINVIEYYERFARTFQDAFDACLFKMSKTGKATLDQLAMLPAVHNAMEEMPKVFSKIETGLVIYDLHHDFIRNYGSFEAKHTAKDWVMTMWEHHYKIQRSKGKIGKRNWFERTDDGTFRIYTSTTMQREPEMKDEFLHNYRAQPLWSFLVNLKLVEDGEE
;
A
#
# COMPACT_ATOMS: atom_id res chain seq x y z
N MET A 1 34.10 -28.62 29.78
CA MET A 1 32.70 -28.84 29.35
C MET A 1 32.47 -27.84 28.21
N PHE A 2 32.53 -28.30 26.96
CA PHE A 2 32.43 -27.42 25.78
C PHE A 2 30.95 -27.19 25.46
N GLU A 3 30.54 -25.92 25.48
CA GLU A 3 29.18 -25.49 25.11
C GLU A 3 29.14 -25.30 23.60
N PHE A 4 28.30 -26.08 22.90
CA PHE A 4 28.11 -25.94 21.46
C PHE A 4 27.38 -24.63 21.14
N PRO A 5 27.66 -23.99 19.98
CA PRO A 5 26.91 -22.83 19.53
C PRO A 5 25.43 -23.18 19.39
N LYS A 6 24.56 -22.42 20.06
CA LYS A 6 23.12 -22.53 19.87
C LYS A 6 22.81 -22.19 18.41
N ILE A 7 22.45 -23.22 17.64
CA ILE A 7 21.86 -23.08 16.31
C ILE A 7 20.66 -22.17 16.47
N SER A 8 20.68 -21.00 15.81
CA SER A 8 19.54 -20.09 15.78
C SER A 8 18.33 -20.89 15.34
N THR A 9 17.29 -20.92 16.17
CA THR A 9 16.00 -21.50 15.84
C THR A 9 15.61 -21.01 14.44
N TYR A 10 15.37 -21.96 13.56
CA TYR A 10 14.91 -21.75 12.19
C TYR A 10 13.77 -20.73 12.21
N ASP A 11 14.03 -19.56 11.63
CA ASP A 11 13.03 -18.52 11.42
C ASP A 11 11.97 -19.16 10.51
N PRO A 12 10.71 -19.37 10.96
CA PRO A 12 9.70 -19.87 10.07
C PRO A 12 9.60 -18.85 8.94
N VAL A 13 9.96 -19.30 7.73
CA VAL A 13 9.74 -18.57 6.49
C VAL A 13 8.32 -18.04 6.56
N THR A 14 8.17 -16.74 6.85
CA THR A 14 6.90 -16.03 6.77
C THR A 14 6.41 -16.23 5.36
N SER A 15 5.56 -17.24 5.16
CA SER A 15 4.80 -17.60 3.97
C SER A 15 5.19 -16.80 2.72
N SER A 16 6.37 -17.08 2.17
CA SER A 16 6.79 -16.56 0.86
C SER A 16 6.43 -17.51 -0.29
N ASP A 17 5.91 -18.69 0.09
CA ASP A 17 5.38 -19.73 -0.79
C ASP A 17 4.00 -19.32 -1.30
N GLY A 18 4.02 -18.77 -2.52
CA GLY A 18 2.88 -18.09 -3.15
C GLY A 18 3.17 -16.60 -3.28
N SER A 19 3.54 -16.13 -4.47
CA SER A 19 3.31 -14.71 -4.76
C SER A 19 1.81 -14.47 -4.78
N LEU A 20 1.35 -13.43 -4.05
CA LEU A 20 -0.05 -12.98 -3.97
C LEU A 20 -0.75 -12.68 -5.32
N ASP A 21 -0.03 -12.80 -6.43
CA ASP A 21 -0.54 -12.51 -7.78
C ASP A 21 -0.09 -13.61 -8.76
N PRO A 22 -0.71 -14.80 -8.74
CA PRO A 22 -0.27 -15.93 -9.55
C PRO A 22 -0.36 -15.72 -11.06
N LEU A 23 -1.14 -14.71 -11.48
CA LEU A 23 -1.48 -14.42 -12.86
C LEU A 23 -0.91 -13.09 -13.37
N GLY A 24 -0.27 -12.29 -12.51
CA GLY A 24 0.35 -11.02 -12.91
C GLY A 24 -0.63 -9.86 -13.07
N LEU A 25 -1.84 -9.98 -12.51
CA LEU A 25 -2.97 -9.09 -12.72
C LEU A 25 -2.83 -7.73 -12.01
N TYR A 26 -1.95 -7.63 -11.01
CA TYR A 26 -1.85 -6.44 -10.17
C TYR A 26 -1.21 -5.24 -10.88
N LEU A 27 -0.18 -5.47 -11.71
CA LEU A 27 0.67 -4.39 -12.22
C LEU A 27 -0.10 -3.34 -13.03
N ILE A 28 -0.98 -3.78 -13.94
CA ILE A 28 -1.76 -2.87 -14.79
C ILE A 28 -2.85 -2.17 -13.95
N ALA A 29 -3.52 -2.90 -13.06
CA ALA A 29 -4.49 -2.30 -12.13
C ALA A 29 -3.85 -1.21 -11.26
N ASP A 30 -2.66 -1.45 -10.72
CA ASP A 30 -1.94 -0.48 -9.89
C ASP A 30 -1.54 0.78 -10.67
N ARG A 31 -1.15 0.62 -11.94
CA ARG A 31 -0.84 1.76 -12.83
C ARG A 31 -2.08 2.55 -13.20
N LEU A 32 -3.20 1.88 -13.52
CA LEU A 32 -4.49 2.55 -13.73
C LEU A 32 -4.95 3.30 -12.46
N ALA A 33 -4.82 2.69 -11.28
CA ALA A 33 -5.10 3.34 -10.01
C ALA A 33 -4.18 4.55 -9.75
N THR A 34 -2.92 4.49 -10.20
CA THR A 34 -1.99 5.62 -10.12
C THR A 34 -2.36 6.75 -11.06
N LYS A 35 -2.91 6.47 -12.25
CA LYS A 35 -3.48 7.50 -13.13
C LYS A 35 -4.70 8.16 -12.50
N LEU A 36 -5.54 7.36 -11.84
CA LEU A 36 -6.77 7.82 -11.22
C LEU A 36 -6.52 8.71 -9.99
N ALA A 37 -5.63 8.28 -9.08
CA ALA A 37 -5.27 9.02 -7.88
C ALA A 37 -3.74 9.06 -7.67
N PRO A 38 -3.01 9.92 -8.42
CA PRO A 38 -1.56 10.02 -8.33
C PRO A 38 -1.06 10.23 -6.90
N GLY A 39 0.06 9.60 -6.56
CA GLY A 39 0.65 9.64 -5.21
C GLY A 39 -0.03 8.75 -4.16
N ILE A 40 -1.32 8.43 -4.31
CA ILE A 40 -2.09 7.64 -3.33
C ILE A 40 -1.81 6.14 -3.50
N ARG A 41 -1.46 5.47 -2.41
CA ARG A 41 -1.22 4.02 -2.37
C ARG A 41 -2.26 3.32 -1.49
N GLN A 42 -2.55 2.05 -1.78
CA GLN A 42 -3.58 1.26 -1.05
C GLN A 42 -3.30 1.15 0.46
N ARG A 43 -2.03 1.14 0.84
CA ARG A 43 -1.58 0.99 2.25
C ARG A 43 -1.61 2.30 3.06
N MET A 44 -2.11 3.39 2.49
CA MET A 44 -2.23 4.67 3.20
C MET A 44 -3.56 4.72 3.96
N SER A 45 -3.53 5.23 5.19
CA SER A 45 -4.73 5.39 6.02
C SER A 45 -4.77 6.74 6.74
N HIS A 46 -3.63 7.21 7.25
CA HIS A 46 -3.59 8.45 8.02
C HIS A 46 -2.89 9.58 7.26
N PRO A 47 -3.61 10.66 6.90
CA PRO A 47 -3.01 11.77 6.16
C PRO A 47 -1.99 12.56 6.99
N ARG A 48 -2.05 12.48 8.33
CA ARG A 48 -1.16 13.21 9.22
C ARG A 48 0.31 12.79 9.15
N TYR A 49 0.61 11.64 8.55
CA TYR A 49 2.00 11.28 8.26
C TYR A 49 2.66 12.29 7.31
N LEU A 50 1.89 13.05 6.51
CA LEU A 50 2.41 14.18 5.74
C LEU A 50 2.96 15.29 6.65
N THR A 51 2.24 15.64 7.73
CA THR A 51 2.74 16.58 8.75
C THR A 51 3.96 16.01 9.48
N ALA A 52 3.96 14.71 9.79
CA ALA A 52 5.10 14.04 10.42
C ALA A 52 6.36 14.11 9.54
N MET A 53 6.22 13.91 8.23
CA MET A 53 7.31 14.05 7.26
C MET A 53 7.82 15.49 7.16
N ALA A 54 6.93 16.49 7.13
CA ALA A 54 7.33 17.90 7.15
C ALA A 54 8.13 18.24 8.43
N LEU A 55 7.67 17.76 9.59
CA LEU A 55 8.35 17.98 10.86
C LEU A 55 9.70 17.25 10.91
N GLY A 56 9.75 16.02 10.38
CA GLY A 56 10.97 15.25 10.21
C GLY A 56 12.01 15.97 9.36
N ALA A 57 11.60 16.51 8.20
CA ALA A 57 12.45 17.32 7.33
C ALA A 57 12.99 18.57 8.05
N HIS A 58 12.13 19.29 8.79
CA HIS A 58 12.56 20.45 9.57
C HIS A 58 13.56 20.09 10.69
N ILE A 59 13.28 19.03 11.45
CA ILE A 59 14.15 18.61 12.56
C ILE A 59 15.48 18.10 12.02
N CYS A 60 15.46 17.29 10.97
CA CYS A 60 16.63 16.64 10.41
C CYS A 60 17.43 17.50 9.43
N TYR A 61 16.97 18.71 9.10
CA TYR A 61 17.65 19.61 8.17
C TYR A 61 19.15 19.78 8.44
N PRO A 62 19.65 19.90 9.69
CA PRO A 62 21.09 20.00 9.94
C PRO A 62 21.92 18.75 9.58
N PHE A 63 21.27 17.64 9.24
CA PHE A 63 21.89 16.33 8.99
C PHE A 63 21.50 15.77 7.60
N TYR A 64 21.02 16.62 6.68
CA TYR A 64 20.37 16.20 5.43
C TYR A 64 21.28 15.36 4.51
N ASP A 65 22.59 15.59 4.57
CA ASP A 65 23.65 14.93 3.81
C ASP A 65 24.43 13.89 4.63
N THR A 66 23.99 13.63 5.86
CA THR A 66 24.67 12.71 6.78
C THR A 66 23.91 11.40 6.94
N TYR A 67 24.66 10.30 7.01
CA TYR A 67 24.13 8.98 7.35
C TYR A 67 24.50 8.60 8.79
N ALA A 68 23.70 7.74 9.42
CA ALA A 68 24.04 7.11 10.68
C ALA A 68 25.31 6.26 10.54
N SER A 69 25.89 5.82 11.67
CA SER A 69 27.13 5.03 11.70
C SER A 69 27.02 3.64 11.04
N ASP A 70 25.81 3.21 10.68
CA ASP A 70 25.59 2.05 9.81
C ASP A 70 25.95 2.30 8.33
N GLY A 71 26.17 3.56 7.94
CA GLY A 71 26.61 3.99 6.62
C GLY A 71 25.49 4.10 5.57
N PHE A 72 24.23 3.87 5.94
CA PHE A 72 23.12 3.88 4.97
C PHE A 72 21.78 4.41 5.51
N SER A 73 21.60 4.56 6.82
CA SER A 73 20.36 5.13 7.39
C SER A 73 20.43 6.66 7.42
N PRO A 74 19.64 7.38 6.59
CA PRO A 74 19.60 8.83 6.62
C PRO A 74 18.87 9.36 7.87
N ALA A 75 19.06 10.65 8.18
CA ALA A 75 18.52 11.27 9.39
C ALA A 75 16.98 11.15 9.53
N TYR A 76 16.21 11.27 8.44
CA TYR A 76 14.75 11.13 8.49
C TYR A 76 14.31 9.73 8.94
N GLN A 77 15.11 8.69 8.63
CA GLN A 77 14.83 7.32 9.05
C GLN A 77 15.10 7.14 10.54
N VAL A 78 16.16 7.78 11.07
CA VAL A 78 16.43 7.82 12.51
C VAL A 78 15.34 8.59 13.26
N PHE A 79 14.84 9.69 12.68
CA PHE A 79 13.67 10.40 13.20
C PHE A 79 12.43 9.51 13.24
N GLU A 80 12.16 8.73 12.19
CA GLU A 80 11.07 7.76 12.19
C GLU A 80 11.21 6.74 13.33
N TRP A 81 12.41 6.22 13.60
CA TRP A 81 12.64 5.31 14.73
C TRP A 81 12.23 5.95 16.07
N HIS A 82 12.63 7.20 16.32
CA HIS A 82 12.25 7.92 17.54
C HIS A 82 10.73 8.13 17.63
N ILE A 83 10.06 8.49 16.54
CA ILE A 83 8.61 8.68 16.54
C ILE A 83 7.88 7.36 16.81
N VAL A 84 8.33 6.26 16.19
CA VAL A 84 7.78 4.92 16.42
C VAL A 84 8.04 4.47 17.85
N GLU A 85 9.25 4.67 18.41
CA GLU A 85 9.51 4.37 19.82
C GLU A 85 8.63 5.19 20.76
N GLY A 86 8.45 6.48 20.46
CA GLY A 86 7.58 7.37 21.21
C GLY A 86 6.11 6.93 21.18
N PHE A 87 5.62 6.45 20.03
CA PHE A 87 4.27 5.89 19.91
C PHE A 87 4.12 4.59 20.68
N THR A 88 4.99 3.61 20.43
CA THR A 88 4.92 2.29 21.06
C THR A 88 5.07 2.40 22.58
N SER A 89 6.09 3.10 23.07
CA SER A 89 6.30 3.25 24.53
C SER A 89 5.14 3.92 25.25
N LYS A 90 4.42 4.82 24.57
CA LYS A 90 3.35 5.60 25.16
C LYS A 90 1.99 4.91 25.10
N TYR A 91 1.68 4.22 24.02
CA TYR A 91 0.31 3.76 23.72
C TYR A 91 0.16 2.26 23.70
N PHE A 92 1.21 1.48 23.38
CA PHE A 92 1.09 0.04 23.18
C PHE A 92 0.41 -0.72 24.33
N LYS A 93 0.69 -0.32 25.58
CA LYS A 93 0.12 -0.96 26.78
C LYS A 93 -1.18 -0.32 27.26
N SER A 94 -1.39 0.97 27.02
CA SER A 94 -2.47 1.74 27.66
C SER A 94 -3.65 2.05 26.74
N ASP A 95 -3.40 2.24 25.45
CA ASP A 95 -4.39 2.69 24.47
C ASP A 95 -3.90 2.34 23.05
N PRO A 96 -3.89 1.03 22.69
CA PRO A 96 -3.29 0.55 21.44
C PRO A 96 -3.99 1.08 20.19
N ASP A 97 -5.26 1.50 20.30
CA ASP A 97 -6.04 2.08 19.19
C ASP A 97 -5.43 3.39 18.68
N GLN A 98 -4.68 4.12 19.51
CA GLN A 98 -3.99 5.36 19.10
C GLN A 98 -2.88 5.12 18.07
N ILE A 99 -2.37 3.88 17.98
CA ILE A 99 -1.27 3.49 17.11
C ILE A 99 -1.70 2.42 16.10
N GLN A 100 -3.00 2.14 15.99
CA GLN A 100 -3.54 1.28 14.95
C GLN A 100 -3.16 1.84 13.56
N GLY A 101 -2.70 0.98 12.66
CA GLY A 101 -2.24 1.39 11.33
C GLY A 101 -0.86 2.06 11.30
N LEU A 102 -0.12 2.11 12.42
CA LEU A 102 1.28 2.56 12.44
C LEU A 102 2.17 1.60 11.63
N PRO A 103 2.86 2.07 10.58
CA PRO A 103 3.75 1.21 9.81
C PRO A 103 4.91 0.67 10.66
N GLY A 104 5.12 -0.64 10.61
CA GLY A 104 6.16 -1.32 11.39
C GLY A 104 5.83 -1.56 12.88
N ILE A 105 4.57 -1.37 13.31
CA ILE A 105 4.15 -1.54 14.70
C ILE A 105 4.54 -2.88 15.32
N GLN A 106 4.39 -4.00 14.59
CA GLN A 106 4.73 -5.31 15.14
C GLN A 106 6.22 -5.38 15.53
N LYS A 107 7.10 -4.91 14.64
CA LYS A 107 8.55 -4.91 14.90
C LYS A 107 8.94 -3.96 16.03
N ALA A 108 8.24 -2.83 16.14
CA ALA A 108 8.41 -1.92 17.26
C ALA A 108 7.96 -2.53 18.59
N THR A 109 6.82 -3.23 18.58
CA THR A 109 6.29 -3.94 19.75
C THR A 109 7.24 -5.06 20.20
N ASP A 110 7.73 -5.88 19.27
CA ASP A 110 8.69 -6.95 19.58
C ASP A 110 9.95 -6.35 20.24
N ALA A 111 10.54 -5.31 19.62
CA ALA A 111 11.71 -4.63 20.16
C ALA A 111 11.46 -3.99 21.54
N PHE A 112 10.25 -3.43 21.76
CA PHE A 112 9.84 -2.86 23.04
C PHE A 112 9.74 -3.93 24.14
N GLN A 113 9.17 -5.09 23.82
CA GLN A 113 9.07 -6.22 24.75
C GLN A 113 10.45 -6.77 25.14
N ASP A 114 11.38 -6.80 24.18
CA ASP A 114 12.76 -7.24 24.38
C ASP A 114 13.66 -6.15 25.00
N ASN A 115 13.13 -4.94 25.24
CA ASN A 115 13.87 -3.77 25.69
C ASN A 115 15.10 -3.45 24.81
N LEU A 116 14.95 -3.62 23.49
CA LEU A 116 15.97 -3.34 22.49
C LEU A 116 15.61 -2.04 21.74
N PRO A 117 16.56 -1.13 21.50
CA PRO A 117 16.27 0.08 20.74
C PRO A 117 16.05 -0.23 19.25
N LEU A 118 15.25 0.59 18.58
CA LEU A 118 15.07 0.52 17.14
C LEU A 118 16.34 0.90 16.41
N ARG A 119 16.59 0.16 15.32
CA ARG A 119 17.68 0.34 14.37
C ARG A 119 17.32 -0.28 13.03
N ALA A 120 18.16 -0.10 12.02
CA ALA A 120 17.96 -0.66 10.69
C ALA A 120 17.57 -2.14 10.69
N SER A 121 18.30 -2.99 11.42
CA SER A 121 18.04 -4.44 11.45
C SER A 121 16.81 -4.87 12.27
N ARG A 122 16.29 -4.02 13.15
CA ARG A 122 15.19 -4.34 14.10
C ARG A 122 13.87 -3.66 13.78
N TYR A 123 13.86 -2.67 12.89
CA TYR A 123 12.63 -1.97 12.50
C TYR A 123 12.03 -2.53 11.20
N LEU A 124 12.59 -2.19 10.04
CA LEU A 124 12.08 -2.63 8.73
C LEU A 124 13.24 -2.96 7.80
N LYS A 125 13.18 -4.12 7.11
CA LYS A 125 14.20 -4.54 6.12
C LYS A 125 14.29 -3.58 4.93
N THR A 126 13.24 -2.82 4.64
CA THR A 126 13.21 -1.82 3.58
C THR A 126 12.33 -0.64 4.04
N PRO A 127 12.85 0.21 4.94
CA PRO A 127 12.06 1.29 5.55
C PRO A 127 11.58 2.30 4.50
N ASN A 128 12.35 2.48 3.41
CA ASN A 128 11.96 3.26 2.23
C ASN A 128 10.69 2.73 1.52
N VAL A 129 10.21 1.53 1.87
CA VAL A 129 9.00 0.93 1.31
C VAL A 129 7.90 0.75 2.36
N PHE A 130 8.27 0.38 3.59
CA PHE A 130 7.32 -0.04 4.62
C PHE A 130 7.19 0.92 5.80
N GLY A 131 8.09 1.89 5.95
CA GLY A 131 8.01 2.93 6.97
C GLY A 131 7.02 4.02 6.58
N PHE A 132 6.61 4.91 7.49
CA PHE A 132 5.68 5.97 7.08
C PHE A 132 6.33 6.94 6.09
N HIS A 133 7.64 7.24 6.20
CA HIS A 133 8.33 8.02 5.17
C HIS A 133 8.33 7.30 3.82
N GLY A 134 8.50 5.96 3.80
CA GLY A 134 8.51 5.17 2.56
C GLY A 134 7.14 4.97 1.94
N VAL A 135 6.11 4.75 2.77
CA VAL A 135 4.72 4.62 2.35
C VAL A 135 4.24 5.94 1.73
N TYR A 136 4.54 7.07 2.36
CA TYR A 136 4.01 8.39 1.98
C TYR A 136 4.91 9.16 1.01
N ARG A 137 6.15 8.72 0.74
CA ARG A 137 7.12 9.42 -0.14
C ARG A 137 6.51 9.89 -1.46
N THR A 138 5.85 9.00 -2.20
CA THR A 138 5.28 9.36 -3.51
C THR A 138 4.21 10.42 -3.37
N LEU A 139 3.31 10.31 -2.38
CA LEU A 139 2.31 11.35 -2.14
C LEU A 139 2.97 12.65 -1.69
N SER A 140 3.92 12.60 -0.75
CA SER A 140 4.54 13.80 -0.21
C SER A 140 5.30 14.61 -1.26
N THR A 141 5.99 13.94 -2.19
CA THR A 141 6.62 14.62 -3.33
C THR A 141 5.55 15.19 -4.27
N GLU A 142 4.55 14.37 -4.62
CA GLU A 142 3.44 14.75 -5.51
C GLU A 142 2.70 16.01 -5.03
N ILE A 143 2.44 16.13 -3.73
CA ILE A 143 1.75 17.29 -3.15
C ILE A 143 2.70 18.32 -2.54
N ARG A 144 4.00 18.26 -2.84
CA ARG A 144 5.03 19.24 -2.42
C ARG A 144 5.14 19.46 -0.91
N VAL A 145 5.11 18.37 -0.14
CA VAL A 145 5.41 18.37 1.30
C VAL A 145 6.93 18.31 1.53
N VAL A 146 7.59 17.37 0.86
CA VAL A 146 9.06 17.24 0.83
C VAL A 146 9.52 16.88 -0.59
N SER A 147 10.79 17.19 -0.92
CA SER A 147 11.43 16.76 -2.16
C SER A 147 11.89 15.29 -2.08
N ASP A 148 12.42 14.78 -3.18
CA ASP A 148 13.01 13.43 -3.22
C ASP A 148 14.20 13.27 -2.26
N ASP A 149 14.92 14.36 -1.99
CA ASP A 149 16.01 14.45 -1.02
C ASP A 149 15.54 14.81 0.40
N TYR A 150 14.23 14.71 0.66
CA TYR A 150 13.59 15.03 1.95
C TYR A 150 13.76 16.49 2.42
N ASN A 151 14.05 17.42 1.51
CA ASN A 151 13.99 18.85 1.83
C ASN A 151 12.53 19.31 1.90
N MET A 152 12.19 20.12 2.90
CA MET A 152 10.83 20.62 3.05
C MET A 152 10.45 21.57 1.91
N LEU A 153 9.23 21.40 1.40
CA LEU A 153 8.66 22.20 0.30
C LEU A 153 7.47 23.04 0.80
N GLU A 154 6.77 23.73 -0.10
CA GLU A 154 5.78 24.77 0.23
C GLU A 154 4.61 24.23 1.07
N VAL A 155 4.06 23.06 0.71
CA VAL A 155 2.98 22.46 1.49
C VAL A 155 3.50 21.99 2.85
N GLY A 156 4.75 21.55 2.94
CA GLY A 156 5.40 21.22 4.21
C GLY A 156 5.52 22.43 5.14
N ASP A 157 5.98 23.57 4.62
CA ASP A 157 6.03 24.85 5.34
C ASP A 157 4.66 25.27 5.88
N GLU A 158 3.62 25.18 5.04
CA GLU A 158 2.25 25.51 5.43
C GLU A 158 1.70 24.56 6.51
N LEU A 159 1.99 23.26 6.42
CA LEU A 159 1.59 22.29 7.44
C LEU A 159 2.21 22.61 8.79
N LEU A 160 3.49 22.98 8.83
CA LEU A 160 4.18 23.30 10.09
C LEU A 160 3.70 24.63 10.68
N LYS A 161 3.41 25.64 9.84
CA LYS A 161 2.76 26.88 10.30
C LYS A 161 1.38 26.59 10.90
N ALA A 162 0.56 25.82 10.19
CA ALA A 162 -0.76 25.42 10.65
C ALA A 162 -0.70 24.65 11.98
N LEU A 163 0.20 23.68 12.10
CA LEU A 163 0.43 22.90 13.33
C LEU A 163 0.85 23.80 14.49
N GLN A 164 1.82 24.69 14.27
CA GLN A 164 2.35 25.60 15.30
C GLN A 164 1.26 26.51 15.84
N GLU A 165 0.51 27.17 14.95
CA GLU A 165 -0.55 28.10 15.33
C GLU A 165 -1.72 27.40 16.04
N GLU A 166 -2.15 26.25 15.52
CA GLU A 166 -3.34 25.56 16.03
C GLU A 166 -3.14 24.93 17.41
N LYS A 167 -1.91 24.50 17.69
CA LYS A 167 -1.56 23.81 18.95
C LYS A 167 -0.78 24.72 19.91
N GLY A 168 -0.55 25.99 19.57
CA GLY A 168 0.17 26.96 20.40
C GLY A 168 1.64 26.58 20.65
N LEU A 169 2.31 26.00 19.66
CA LEU A 169 3.63 25.37 19.80
C LEU A 169 4.77 26.35 19.50
N ASN A 170 4.77 27.51 20.16
CA ASN A 170 5.71 28.59 19.87
C ASN A 170 7.17 28.09 19.84
N GLY A 171 7.82 28.21 18.67
CA GLY A 171 9.19 27.78 18.42
C GLY A 171 9.35 26.34 17.90
N VAL A 172 8.28 25.59 17.62
CA VAL A 172 8.39 24.23 17.03
C VAL A 172 8.87 24.27 15.59
N TYR A 173 8.52 25.33 14.85
CA TYR A 173 8.94 25.54 13.48
C TYR A 173 9.63 26.89 13.29
N THR A 174 8.97 27.98 13.70
CA THR A 174 9.48 29.36 13.56
C THR A 174 9.34 30.13 14.86
N GLY A 175 10.15 31.19 15.00
CA GLY A 175 10.11 32.09 16.15
C GLY A 175 10.80 31.53 17.40
N SER A 176 10.41 32.06 18.55
CA SER A 176 10.93 31.68 19.86
C SER A 176 9.83 31.08 20.74
N GLY A 177 10.22 30.32 21.77
CA GLY A 177 9.29 29.75 22.74
C GLY A 177 9.72 28.37 23.24
N PRO A 178 8.93 27.76 24.15
CA PRO A 178 9.30 26.51 24.83
C PRO A 178 9.55 25.33 23.89
N TRP A 179 8.94 25.34 22.69
CA TRP A 179 9.13 24.25 21.73
C TRP A 179 10.46 24.35 20.98
N ARG A 180 11.08 25.53 20.91
CA ARG A 180 12.41 25.68 20.32
C ARG A 180 13.43 24.82 21.06
N ASP A 181 13.40 24.84 22.39
CA ASP A 181 14.30 24.04 23.21
C ASP A 181 14.04 22.54 23.04
N LYS A 182 12.78 22.14 22.90
CA LYS A 182 12.40 20.75 22.61
C LYS A 182 12.90 20.28 21.26
N VAL A 183 12.80 21.12 20.22
CA VAL A 183 13.36 20.84 18.88
C VAL A 183 14.86 20.66 18.97
N GLN A 184 15.58 21.53 19.70
CA GLN A 184 17.04 21.39 19.86
C GLN A 184 17.43 20.13 20.63
N ARG A 185 16.69 19.79 21.70
CA ARG A 185 16.88 18.52 22.42
C ARG A 185 16.60 17.32 21.52
N PHE A 186 15.58 17.41 20.67
CA PHE A 186 15.27 16.32 19.76
C PHE A 186 16.36 16.16 18.70
N ARG A 187 16.83 17.24 18.08
CA ARG A 187 17.98 17.25 17.15
C ARG A 187 19.22 16.60 17.77
N LYS A 188 19.54 16.95 19.01
CA LYS A 188 20.65 16.32 19.73
C LYS A 188 20.44 14.81 19.90
N GLY A 189 19.22 14.37 20.22
CA GLY A 189 18.91 12.95 20.31
C GLY A 189 18.94 12.22 18.97
N ILE A 190 18.58 12.89 17.86
CA ILE A 190 18.77 12.37 16.49
C ILE A 190 20.26 12.19 16.20
N GLN A 191 21.07 13.22 16.45
CA GLN A 191 22.52 13.18 16.24
C GLN A 191 23.16 12.02 17.03
N GLN A 192 22.84 11.88 18.31
CA GLN A 192 23.33 10.77 19.14
C GLN A 192 22.92 9.40 18.60
N SER A 193 21.67 9.27 18.13
CA SER A 193 21.19 8.03 17.52
C SER A 193 21.86 7.74 16.18
N MET A 194 22.17 8.77 15.39
CA MET A 194 22.93 8.64 14.16
C MET A 194 24.35 8.16 14.46
N GLU A 195 25.04 8.76 15.41
CA GLU A 195 26.38 8.32 15.86
C GLU A 195 26.38 6.87 16.36
N LYS A 196 25.32 6.46 17.07
CA LYS A 196 25.18 5.10 17.62
C LYS A 196 24.66 4.05 16.62
N GLY A 197 23.95 4.47 15.57
CA GLY A 197 23.29 3.57 14.62
C GLY A 197 22.00 2.92 15.15
N GLU A 198 21.46 3.43 16.26
CA GLU A 198 20.22 2.98 16.91
C GLU A 198 19.68 4.07 17.82
N VAL A 199 18.42 3.98 18.28
CA VAL A 199 17.85 4.98 19.19
C VAL A 199 18.65 5.05 20.51
N ALA A 200 19.22 6.22 20.80
CA ALA A 200 20.15 6.39 21.91
C ALA A 200 19.50 6.67 23.29
N ASN A 201 18.31 7.29 23.32
CA ASN A 201 17.76 7.87 24.56
C ASN A 201 16.77 6.95 25.33
N GLY A 202 16.59 5.71 24.87
CA GLY A 202 15.73 4.71 25.51
C GLY A 202 14.23 4.97 25.33
N TRP A 203 13.42 3.92 25.49
CA TRP A 203 11.99 3.92 25.17
C TRP A 203 11.16 4.99 25.88
N TYR A 204 11.53 5.37 27.11
CA TYR A 204 10.78 6.34 27.92
C TYR A 204 11.32 7.77 27.82
N TRP A 205 12.12 8.08 26.79
CA TRP A 205 12.61 9.43 26.59
C TRP A 205 11.45 10.40 26.35
N LYS A 206 11.24 11.30 27.32
CA LYS A 206 10.11 12.24 27.32
C LYS A 206 9.99 13.05 26.03
N ILE A 207 11.11 13.43 25.40
CA ILE A 207 11.09 14.26 24.18
C ILE A 207 10.42 13.52 23.02
N HIS A 208 10.84 12.30 22.67
CA HIS A 208 10.18 11.57 21.57
C HIS A 208 8.72 11.24 21.88
N GLN A 209 8.35 11.07 23.16
CA GLN A 209 6.95 10.79 23.54
C GLN A 209 6.08 12.04 23.37
N GLU A 210 6.63 13.22 23.65
CA GLU A 210 5.95 14.50 23.40
C GLU A 210 5.76 14.75 21.89
N PHE A 211 6.78 14.48 21.06
CA PHE A 211 6.66 14.60 19.60
C PHE A 211 5.73 13.54 18.99
N ALA A 212 5.77 12.29 19.47
CA ALA A 212 4.81 11.25 19.06
C ALA A 212 3.37 11.67 19.41
N SER A 213 3.13 12.15 20.64
CA SER A 213 1.81 12.66 21.02
C SER A 213 1.32 13.83 20.16
N LEU A 214 2.25 14.73 19.79
CA LEU A 214 1.96 15.84 18.89
C LEU A 214 1.52 15.33 17.51
N LEU A 215 2.19 14.30 17.00
CA LEU A 215 2.00 13.71 15.67
C LEU A 215 0.97 12.59 15.59
N ARG A 216 0.17 12.36 16.64
CA ARG A 216 -0.85 11.31 16.66
C ARG A 216 -1.68 11.25 15.36
N PRO A 217 -1.73 10.11 14.65
CA PRO A 217 -2.33 10.04 13.32
C PRO A 217 -3.79 10.52 13.27
N ASN A 218 -4.58 10.18 14.28
CA ASN A 218 -6.01 10.46 14.36
C ASN A 218 -6.35 11.86 14.94
N GLN A 219 -5.34 12.72 15.14
CA GLN A 219 -5.51 14.03 15.81
C GLN A 219 -5.19 15.22 14.91
N VAL A 220 -5.50 15.12 13.62
CA VAL A 220 -5.38 16.23 12.67
C VAL A 220 -6.23 17.41 13.15
N GLY A 221 -5.62 18.59 13.22
CA GLY A 221 -6.33 19.82 13.52
C GLY A 221 -7.03 20.42 12.29
N LYS A 222 -7.93 21.39 12.49
CA LYS A 222 -8.74 22.00 11.43
C LYS A 222 -7.87 22.80 10.45
N LYS A 223 -6.82 23.48 10.92
CA LYS A 223 -5.90 24.22 10.04
C LYS A 223 -5.05 23.26 9.22
N GLU A 224 -4.48 22.23 9.87
CA GLU A 224 -3.75 21.16 9.17
C GLU A 224 -4.63 20.49 8.10
N ALA A 225 -5.87 20.14 8.45
CA ALA A 225 -6.79 19.46 7.55
C ALA A 225 -7.11 20.27 6.28
N LYS A 226 -7.26 21.59 6.41
CA LYS A 226 -7.46 22.48 5.26
C LYS A 226 -6.27 22.47 4.31
N VAL A 227 -5.04 22.50 4.83
CA VAL A 227 -3.81 22.46 4.02
C VAL A 227 -3.72 21.12 3.28
N ILE A 228 -3.92 20.00 3.99
CA ILE A 228 -3.90 18.66 3.39
C ILE A 228 -4.97 18.52 2.31
N LEU A 229 -6.22 18.88 2.60
CA LEU A 229 -7.33 18.76 1.65
C LEU A 229 -7.07 19.57 0.38
N ARG A 230 -6.61 20.82 0.53
CA ARG A 230 -6.28 21.69 -0.60
C ARG A 230 -5.19 21.07 -1.47
N ALA A 231 -4.15 20.51 -0.87
CA ALA A 231 -3.05 19.89 -1.59
C ALA A 231 -3.48 18.59 -2.32
N LEU A 232 -4.33 17.77 -1.69
CA LEU A 232 -4.90 16.58 -2.32
C LEU A 232 -5.81 16.94 -3.51
N ARG A 233 -6.57 18.03 -3.41
CA ARG A 233 -7.49 18.55 -4.43
C ARG A 233 -6.82 19.53 -5.41
N SER A 234 -5.51 19.41 -5.65
CA SER A 234 -4.78 20.25 -6.60
C SER A 234 -5.43 20.26 -7.99
N GLU A 235 -5.48 21.43 -8.63
CA GLU A 235 -5.92 21.61 -10.02
C GLU A 235 -5.06 20.83 -11.02
N THR A 236 -3.79 20.58 -10.67
CA THR A 236 -2.88 19.77 -11.48
C THR A 236 -3.22 18.28 -11.46
N GLN A 237 -4.13 17.84 -10.58
CA GLN A 237 -4.56 16.45 -10.43
C GLN A 237 -6.10 16.34 -10.52
N PRO A 238 -6.69 16.60 -11.71
CA PRO A 238 -8.13 16.73 -11.87
C PRO A 238 -8.91 15.44 -11.59
N LEU A 239 -8.33 14.27 -11.91
CA LEU A 239 -8.99 12.98 -11.65
C LEU A 239 -9.09 12.68 -10.14
N ARG A 240 -7.98 12.84 -9.42
CA ARG A 240 -7.95 12.69 -7.95
C ARG A 240 -8.89 13.69 -7.27
N ARG A 241 -8.91 14.94 -7.76
CA ARG A 241 -9.84 15.96 -7.27
C ARG A 241 -11.29 15.52 -7.45
N GLN A 242 -11.70 15.06 -8.64
CA GLN A 242 -13.07 14.59 -8.88
C GLN A 242 -13.45 13.42 -7.97
N MET A 243 -12.55 12.47 -7.71
CA MET A 243 -12.81 11.41 -6.73
C MET A 243 -13.07 11.95 -5.33
N ILE A 244 -12.22 12.87 -4.86
CA ILE A 244 -12.36 13.48 -3.54
C ILE A 244 -13.66 14.28 -3.45
N ASP A 245 -13.96 15.06 -4.48
CA ASP A 245 -15.18 15.89 -4.56
C ASP A 245 -16.43 15.01 -4.51
N PHE A 246 -16.41 13.86 -5.19
CA PHE A 246 -17.49 12.88 -5.13
C PHE A 246 -17.59 12.21 -3.75
N LEU A 247 -16.48 11.80 -3.14
CA LEU A 247 -16.48 11.24 -1.78
C LEU A 247 -16.93 12.24 -0.70
N LEU A 248 -16.82 13.54 -0.95
CA LEU A 248 -17.34 14.59 -0.07
C LEU A 248 -18.85 14.80 -0.28
N ALA A 249 -19.37 14.58 -1.49
CA ALA A 249 -20.78 14.70 -1.80
C ALA A 249 -21.61 13.55 -1.20
N GLU A 250 -22.87 13.84 -0.86
CA GLU A 250 -23.79 12.88 -0.20
C GLU A 250 -23.92 11.56 -0.98
N ASN A 251 -24.07 11.66 -2.30
CA ASN A 251 -24.19 10.50 -3.17
C ASN A 251 -22.94 9.62 -3.22
N GLY A 252 -21.73 10.20 -3.20
CA GLY A 252 -20.49 9.44 -3.15
C GLY A 252 -20.20 8.86 -1.77
N GLN A 253 -20.56 9.59 -0.70
CA GLN A 253 -20.57 9.04 0.65
C GLN A 253 -21.48 7.81 0.74
N ASN A 254 -22.71 7.90 0.25
CA ASN A 254 -23.66 6.78 0.27
C ASN A 254 -23.18 5.60 -0.60
N ALA A 255 -22.59 5.89 -1.76
CA ALA A 255 -22.04 4.85 -2.64
C ALA A 255 -20.87 4.08 -2.00
N TRP A 256 -20.09 4.72 -1.12
CA TRP A 256 -18.95 4.10 -0.46
C TRP A 256 -19.29 3.49 0.90
N LYS A 257 -19.87 4.27 1.82
CA LYS A 257 -20.04 3.91 3.23
C LYS A 257 -20.75 2.57 3.43
N THR A 258 -21.82 2.33 2.68
CA THR A 258 -22.71 1.18 2.89
C THR A 258 -22.12 -0.15 2.44
N ILE A 259 -21.48 -0.20 1.27
CA ILE A 259 -21.08 -1.46 0.64
C ILE A 259 -19.55 -1.66 0.68
N ARG A 260 -18.77 -0.57 0.76
CA ARG A 260 -17.30 -0.60 0.69
C ARG A 260 -16.76 -1.31 -0.55
N SER A 261 -17.48 -1.19 -1.66
CA SER A 261 -17.12 -1.76 -2.96
C SER A 261 -16.56 -0.69 -3.89
N GLU A 262 -15.35 -0.93 -4.40
CA GLU A 262 -14.72 -0.10 -5.45
C GLU A 262 -15.57 -0.11 -6.72
N LYS A 263 -16.18 -1.24 -7.08
CA LYS A 263 -17.02 -1.34 -8.27
C LYS A 263 -18.29 -0.50 -8.16
N VAL A 264 -19.01 -0.61 -7.03
CA VAL A 264 -20.22 0.19 -6.79
C VAL A 264 -19.88 1.68 -6.76
N PHE A 265 -18.79 2.04 -6.09
CA PHE A 265 -18.32 3.41 -6.03
C PHE A 265 -17.95 3.97 -7.42
N MET A 266 -17.18 3.23 -8.23
CA MET A 266 -16.80 3.66 -9.58
C MET A 266 -18.02 3.81 -10.48
N ALA A 267 -18.99 2.89 -10.40
CA ALA A 267 -20.22 2.99 -11.16
C ALA A 267 -21.04 4.26 -10.80
N ALA A 268 -21.03 4.66 -9.53
CA ALA A 268 -21.69 5.89 -9.08
C ALA A 268 -20.89 7.15 -9.49
N LEU A 269 -19.57 7.13 -9.35
CA LEU A 269 -18.66 8.21 -9.75
C LEU A 269 -18.77 8.49 -11.25
N LYS A 270 -18.77 7.45 -12.07
CA LYS A 270 -18.86 7.54 -13.54
C LYS A 270 -20.06 8.35 -14.03
N LYS A 271 -21.19 8.32 -13.32
CA LYS A 271 -22.41 9.07 -13.68
C LYS A 271 -22.23 10.59 -13.60
N GLN A 272 -21.24 11.07 -12.84
CA GLN A 272 -20.97 12.49 -12.60
C GLN A 272 -19.58 12.92 -13.05
N ALA A 273 -18.73 11.96 -13.39
CA ALA A 273 -17.41 12.17 -13.94
C ALA A 273 -17.44 12.95 -15.26
N ASN A 274 -16.42 13.76 -15.51
CA ASN A 274 -16.17 14.33 -16.83
C ASN A 274 -15.71 13.26 -17.84
N GLY A 275 -15.58 13.62 -19.12
CA GLY A 275 -15.22 12.67 -20.19
C GLY A 275 -13.94 11.88 -19.92
N GLU A 276 -12.87 12.55 -19.49
CA GLU A 276 -11.58 11.91 -19.18
C GLU A 276 -11.70 10.87 -18.06
N LEU A 277 -12.37 11.22 -16.96
CA LEU A 277 -12.57 10.30 -15.84
C LEU A 277 -13.51 9.15 -16.23
N GLN A 278 -14.55 9.40 -17.02
CA GLN A 278 -15.42 8.35 -17.55
C GLN A 278 -14.65 7.35 -18.42
N GLU A 279 -13.78 7.84 -19.30
CA GLU A 279 -12.92 7.01 -20.13
C GLU A 279 -11.99 6.15 -19.28
N LEU A 280 -11.31 6.71 -18.28
CA LEU A 280 -10.45 5.93 -17.38
C LEU A 280 -11.25 4.85 -16.62
N ILE A 281 -12.44 5.19 -16.09
CA ILE A 281 -13.30 4.23 -15.39
C ILE A 281 -13.76 3.11 -16.35
N ASN A 282 -14.10 3.42 -17.61
CA ASN A 282 -14.42 2.40 -18.60
C ASN A 282 -13.26 1.41 -18.80
N VAL A 283 -12.03 1.91 -18.93
CA VAL A 283 -10.84 1.05 -19.09
C VAL A 283 -10.63 0.18 -17.85
N ILE A 284 -10.80 0.74 -16.66
CA ILE A 284 -10.76 0.00 -15.39
C ILE A 284 -11.83 -1.10 -15.36
N GLU A 285 -13.08 -0.79 -15.69
CA GLU A 285 -14.17 -1.77 -15.71
C GLU A 285 -13.89 -2.93 -16.69
N TYR A 286 -13.37 -2.64 -17.88
CA TYR A 286 -13.00 -3.69 -18.84
C TYR A 286 -11.83 -4.54 -18.32
N TYR A 287 -10.79 -3.90 -17.77
CA TYR A 287 -9.65 -4.62 -17.21
C TYR A 287 -10.04 -5.50 -16.02
N GLU A 288 -10.88 -5.00 -15.12
CA GLU A 288 -11.37 -5.75 -13.97
C GLU A 288 -12.28 -6.90 -14.39
N ARG A 289 -13.12 -6.73 -15.42
CA ARG A 289 -13.88 -7.85 -15.99
C ARG A 289 -12.96 -8.94 -16.53
N PHE A 290 -11.88 -8.58 -17.23
CA PHE A 290 -10.86 -9.53 -17.67
C PHE A 290 -10.17 -10.21 -16.48
N ALA A 291 -9.68 -9.43 -15.51
CA ALA A 291 -8.92 -9.93 -14.37
C ALA A 291 -9.75 -10.85 -13.48
N ARG A 292 -11.01 -10.47 -13.20
CA ARG A 292 -11.95 -11.25 -12.40
C ARG A 292 -12.29 -12.58 -13.07
N THR A 293 -12.64 -12.53 -14.36
CA THR A 293 -12.91 -13.72 -15.17
C THR A 293 -11.71 -14.68 -15.20
N PHE A 294 -10.50 -14.14 -15.35
CA PHE A 294 -9.29 -14.95 -15.38
C PHE A 294 -8.99 -15.60 -14.02
N GLN A 295 -9.09 -14.81 -12.94
CA GLN A 295 -8.87 -15.30 -11.57
C GLN A 295 -9.93 -16.34 -11.15
N ASP A 296 -11.20 -16.14 -11.49
CA ASP A 296 -12.29 -17.09 -11.18
C ASP A 296 -12.07 -18.45 -11.83
N ALA A 297 -11.65 -18.46 -13.11
CA ALA A 297 -11.32 -19.69 -13.82
C ALA A 297 -10.08 -20.39 -13.24
N PHE A 298 -9.06 -19.62 -12.84
CA PHE A 298 -7.87 -20.14 -12.18
C PHE A 298 -8.20 -20.77 -10.82
N ASP A 299 -8.95 -20.06 -9.98
CA ASP A 299 -9.35 -20.53 -8.64
C ASP A 299 -10.27 -21.75 -8.74
N ALA A 300 -11.18 -21.80 -9.72
CA ALA A 300 -11.99 -22.99 -9.98
C ALA A 300 -11.12 -24.21 -10.32
N CYS A 301 -10.06 -24.03 -11.11
CA CYS A 301 -9.10 -25.10 -11.42
C CYS A 301 -8.35 -25.55 -10.15
N LEU A 302 -7.86 -24.62 -9.34
CA LEU A 302 -7.19 -24.92 -8.07
C LEU A 302 -8.10 -25.69 -7.12
N PHE A 303 -9.33 -25.24 -6.95
CA PHE A 303 -10.31 -25.90 -6.09
C PHE A 303 -10.64 -27.31 -6.59
N LYS A 304 -10.82 -27.49 -7.91
CA LYS A 304 -11.02 -28.81 -8.52
C LYS A 304 -9.87 -29.76 -8.20
N MET A 305 -8.61 -29.32 -8.35
CA MET A 305 -7.44 -30.11 -8.00
C MET A 305 -7.31 -30.35 -6.49
N SER A 306 -7.73 -29.40 -5.65
CA SER A 306 -7.64 -29.50 -4.18
C SER A 306 -8.48 -30.65 -3.62
N LYS A 307 -9.56 -31.06 -4.30
CA LYS A 307 -10.42 -32.17 -3.86
C LYS A 307 -9.75 -33.55 -3.96
N THR A 308 -8.81 -33.72 -4.89
CA THR A 308 -8.23 -35.03 -5.24
C THR A 308 -6.70 -35.02 -5.32
N GLY A 309 -6.06 -33.87 -5.10
CA GLY A 309 -4.63 -33.63 -5.29
C GLY A 309 -4.20 -33.49 -6.76
N LYS A 310 -5.05 -33.87 -7.72
CA LYS A 310 -4.80 -33.75 -9.17
C LYS A 310 -6.10 -33.69 -9.99
N ALA A 311 -6.02 -33.19 -11.22
CA ALA A 311 -7.11 -33.21 -12.19
C ALA A 311 -6.58 -33.42 -13.63
N THR A 312 -7.40 -34.00 -14.51
CA THR A 312 -7.07 -34.11 -15.95
C THR A 312 -7.42 -32.81 -16.68
N LEU A 313 -6.85 -32.60 -17.87
CA LEU A 313 -7.20 -31.48 -18.74
C LEU A 313 -8.71 -31.43 -19.04
N ASP A 314 -9.33 -32.59 -19.34
CA ASP A 314 -10.78 -32.68 -19.58
C ASP A 314 -11.60 -32.21 -18.37
N GLN A 315 -11.20 -32.63 -17.17
CA GLN A 315 -11.91 -32.25 -15.95
C GLN A 315 -11.83 -30.74 -15.67
N LEU A 316 -10.70 -30.11 -16.01
CA LEU A 316 -10.54 -28.65 -15.87
C LEU A 316 -11.29 -27.90 -16.98
N ALA A 317 -11.24 -28.40 -18.22
CA ALA A 317 -11.91 -27.77 -19.36
C ALA A 317 -13.44 -27.74 -19.23
N MET A 318 -14.04 -28.70 -18.51
CA MET A 318 -15.48 -28.75 -18.25
C MET A 318 -15.97 -27.78 -17.15
N LEU A 319 -15.06 -27.04 -16.49
CA LEU A 319 -15.46 -26.14 -15.41
C LEU A 319 -16.26 -24.94 -15.97
N PRO A 320 -17.40 -24.57 -15.37
CA PRO A 320 -18.20 -23.43 -15.85
C PRO A 320 -17.41 -22.12 -15.92
N ALA A 321 -16.53 -21.87 -14.96
CA ALA A 321 -15.68 -20.67 -14.95
C ALA A 321 -14.68 -20.64 -16.12
N VAL A 322 -14.18 -21.80 -16.56
CA VAL A 322 -13.29 -21.90 -17.73
C VAL A 322 -14.06 -21.59 -19.01
N HIS A 323 -15.28 -22.12 -19.16
CA HIS A 323 -16.15 -21.80 -20.28
C HIS A 323 -16.48 -20.30 -20.34
N ASN A 324 -16.83 -19.71 -19.18
CA ASN A 324 -17.05 -18.27 -19.09
C ASN A 324 -15.81 -17.47 -19.51
N ALA A 325 -14.61 -17.86 -19.04
CA ALA A 325 -13.38 -17.17 -19.39
C ALA A 325 -13.00 -17.27 -20.87
N MET A 326 -13.17 -18.46 -21.46
CA MET A 326 -12.98 -18.69 -22.89
C MET A 326 -13.89 -17.80 -23.75
N GLU A 327 -15.13 -17.57 -23.31
CA GLU A 327 -16.08 -16.73 -24.05
C GLU A 327 -15.88 -15.23 -23.80
N GLU A 328 -15.62 -14.84 -22.56
CA GLU A 328 -15.65 -13.44 -22.13
C GLU A 328 -14.33 -12.69 -22.36
N MET A 329 -13.19 -13.33 -22.11
CA MET A 329 -11.88 -12.65 -22.20
C MET A 329 -11.62 -12.07 -23.60
N PRO A 330 -11.85 -12.79 -24.72
CA PRO A 330 -11.67 -12.22 -26.06
C PRO A 330 -12.60 -11.02 -26.34
N LYS A 331 -13.82 -11.00 -25.77
CA LYS A 331 -14.80 -9.92 -25.99
C LYS A 331 -14.37 -8.60 -25.37
N VAL A 332 -13.68 -8.65 -24.23
CA VAL A 332 -13.19 -7.45 -23.52
C VAL A 332 -11.78 -7.07 -23.95
N PHE A 333 -11.01 -7.99 -24.55
CA PHE A 333 -9.61 -7.80 -24.89
C PHE A 333 -9.35 -6.55 -25.75
N SER A 334 -10.07 -6.41 -26.87
CA SER A 334 -9.88 -5.28 -27.79
C SER A 334 -10.26 -3.92 -27.18
N LYS A 335 -11.24 -3.92 -26.27
CA LYS A 335 -11.64 -2.71 -25.53
C LYS A 335 -10.58 -2.28 -24.53
N ILE A 336 -9.97 -3.25 -23.85
CA ILE A 336 -8.85 -3.01 -22.94
C ILE A 336 -7.66 -2.47 -23.74
N GLU A 337 -7.28 -3.16 -24.82
CA GLU A 337 -6.14 -2.76 -25.66
C GLU A 337 -6.29 -1.32 -26.14
N THR A 338 -7.43 -0.99 -26.77
CA THR A 338 -7.72 0.37 -27.26
C THR A 338 -7.65 1.39 -26.12
N GLY A 339 -8.27 1.09 -24.98
CA GLY A 339 -8.29 1.98 -23.83
C GLY A 339 -6.91 2.20 -23.19
N LEU A 340 -6.06 1.18 -23.16
CA LEU A 340 -4.72 1.24 -22.57
C LEU A 340 -3.70 1.99 -23.43
N VAL A 341 -3.97 2.26 -24.71
CA VAL A 341 -3.12 3.11 -25.57
C VAL A 341 -2.97 4.51 -24.96
N ILE A 342 -4.08 5.10 -24.49
CA ILE A 342 -4.11 6.45 -23.91
C ILE A 342 -3.21 6.56 -22.67
N TYR A 343 -3.02 5.46 -21.95
CA TYR A 343 -2.28 5.42 -20.69
C TYR A 343 -0.87 4.84 -20.81
N ASP A 344 -0.42 4.53 -22.03
CA ASP A 344 0.86 3.88 -22.34
C ASP A 344 1.05 2.53 -21.62
N LEU A 345 -0.04 1.75 -21.56
CA LEU A 345 -0.08 0.43 -20.90
C LEU A 345 -0.33 -0.71 -21.89
N HIS A 346 -0.60 -0.40 -23.16
CA HIS A 346 -0.98 -1.39 -24.17
C HIS A 346 0.13 -2.42 -24.43
N HIS A 347 1.39 -2.00 -24.60
CA HIS A 347 2.52 -2.92 -24.80
C HIS A 347 2.69 -3.91 -23.64
N ASP A 348 2.55 -3.43 -22.41
CA ASP A 348 2.65 -4.29 -21.23
C ASP A 348 1.48 -5.27 -21.14
N PHE A 349 0.27 -4.85 -21.54
CA PHE A 349 -0.89 -5.73 -21.62
C PHE A 349 -0.70 -6.83 -22.67
N ILE A 350 -0.34 -6.48 -23.90
CA ILE A 350 -0.13 -7.45 -24.99
C ILE A 350 1.02 -8.42 -24.67
N ARG A 351 2.15 -7.92 -24.16
CA ARG A 351 3.30 -8.76 -23.77
C ARG A 351 2.93 -9.82 -22.73
N ASN A 352 2.03 -9.46 -21.82
CA ASN A 352 1.64 -10.34 -20.72
C ASN A 352 0.45 -11.24 -21.09
N TYR A 353 -0.52 -10.74 -21.85
CA TYR A 353 -1.82 -11.40 -22.03
C TYR A 353 -2.23 -11.64 -23.49
N GLY A 354 -1.40 -11.30 -24.48
CA GLY A 354 -1.73 -11.44 -25.90
C GLY A 354 -2.17 -12.86 -26.32
N SER A 355 -1.75 -13.89 -25.59
CA SER A 355 -2.21 -15.27 -25.82
C SER A 355 -3.71 -15.46 -25.58
N PHE A 356 -4.39 -14.55 -24.87
CA PHE A 356 -5.83 -14.61 -24.59
C PHE A 356 -6.69 -13.76 -25.54
N GLU A 357 -6.08 -13.11 -26.54
CA GLU A 357 -6.81 -12.31 -27.53
C GLU A 357 -7.68 -13.20 -28.44
N ALA A 358 -7.11 -14.31 -28.91
CA ALA A 358 -7.78 -15.24 -29.80
C ALA A 358 -8.85 -16.08 -29.07
N LYS A 359 -9.84 -16.55 -29.84
CA LYS A 359 -10.79 -17.55 -29.35
C LYS A 359 -10.06 -18.89 -29.18
N HIS A 360 -10.28 -19.52 -28.03
CA HIS A 360 -9.72 -20.83 -27.68
C HIS A 360 -10.82 -21.88 -27.60
N THR A 361 -10.45 -23.16 -27.72
CA THR A 361 -11.27 -24.22 -27.13
C THR A 361 -11.06 -24.23 -25.61
N ALA A 362 -11.96 -24.84 -24.85
CA ALA A 362 -11.82 -24.88 -23.39
C ALA A 362 -10.51 -25.57 -22.94
N LYS A 363 -10.04 -26.58 -23.69
CA LYS A 363 -8.77 -27.25 -23.43
C LYS A 363 -7.56 -26.35 -23.72
N ASP A 364 -7.58 -25.68 -24.87
CA ASP A 364 -6.49 -24.76 -25.25
C ASP A 364 -6.41 -23.58 -24.30
N TRP A 365 -7.56 -23.09 -23.82
CA TRP A 365 -7.61 -22.04 -22.81
C TRP A 365 -6.97 -22.48 -21.49
N VAL A 366 -7.27 -23.68 -20.98
CA VAL A 366 -6.65 -24.21 -19.74
C VAL A 366 -5.13 -24.35 -19.91
N MET A 367 -4.67 -24.84 -21.07
CA MET A 367 -3.24 -24.94 -21.36
C MET A 367 -2.59 -23.55 -21.40
N THR A 368 -3.20 -22.59 -22.10
CA THR A 368 -2.73 -21.20 -22.18
C THR A 368 -2.67 -20.54 -20.81
N MET A 369 -3.68 -20.75 -19.96
CA MET A 369 -3.69 -20.28 -18.56
C MET A 369 -2.54 -20.87 -17.76
N TRP A 370 -2.28 -22.17 -17.88
CA TRP A 370 -1.19 -22.83 -17.16
C TRP A 370 0.19 -22.32 -17.62
N GLU A 371 0.41 -22.19 -18.93
CA GLU A 371 1.65 -21.64 -19.50
C GLU A 371 1.86 -20.18 -19.08
N HIS A 372 0.80 -19.38 -19.05
CA HIS A 372 0.83 -18.02 -18.53
C HIS A 372 1.22 -17.99 -17.06
N HIS A 373 0.57 -18.78 -16.22
CA HIS A 373 0.92 -18.92 -14.80
C HIS A 373 2.39 -19.31 -14.63
N TYR A 374 2.85 -20.29 -15.39
CA TYR A 374 4.25 -20.73 -15.39
C TYR A 374 5.20 -19.58 -15.70
N LYS A 375 4.96 -18.85 -16.79
CA LYS A 375 5.75 -17.68 -17.20
C LYS A 375 5.79 -16.61 -16.11
N ILE A 376 4.65 -16.31 -15.49
CA ILE A 376 4.54 -15.33 -14.40
C ILE A 376 5.28 -15.78 -13.14
N GLN A 377 5.25 -17.06 -12.77
CA GLN A 377 6.03 -17.52 -11.61
C GLN A 377 7.54 -17.49 -11.92
N ARG A 378 7.96 -17.90 -13.12
CA ARG A 378 9.37 -17.89 -13.52
C ARG A 378 9.97 -16.49 -13.60
N SER A 379 9.19 -15.47 -13.91
CA SER A 379 9.68 -14.08 -13.95
C SER A 379 9.88 -13.44 -12.56
N LYS A 380 9.46 -14.11 -11.47
CA LYS A 380 9.52 -13.55 -10.11
C LYS A 380 10.87 -13.80 -9.43
N GLY A 381 11.65 -12.74 -9.32
CA GLY A 381 12.98 -12.78 -8.70
C GLY A 381 14.02 -13.48 -9.59
N LYS A 382 15.26 -13.60 -9.12
CA LYS A 382 16.37 -14.13 -9.95
C LYS A 382 16.22 -15.60 -10.33
N ILE A 383 15.58 -16.40 -9.48
CA ILE A 383 15.47 -17.87 -9.63
C ILE A 383 14.05 -18.27 -10.11
N GLY A 384 13.11 -17.33 -10.15
CA GLY A 384 11.69 -17.62 -10.28
C GLY A 384 11.08 -18.13 -8.97
N LYS A 385 9.75 -18.11 -8.90
CA LYS A 385 8.98 -18.79 -7.86
C LYS A 385 8.44 -20.12 -8.37
N ARG A 386 8.06 -20.99 -7.43
CA ARG A 386 7.40 -22.26 -7.72
C ARG A 386 6.00 -22.02 -8.31
N ASN A 387 5.60 -22.87 -9.24
CA ASN A 387 4.21 -22.91 -9.71
C ASN A 387 3.27 -23.34 -8.59
N TRP A 388 2.02 -22.92 -8.70
CA TRP A 388 0.98 -23.31 -7.76
C TRP A 388 0.46 -24.71 -8.06
N PHE A 389 0.57 -25.16 -9.30
CA PHE A 389 0.33 -26.53 -9.74
C PHE A 389 1.22 -26.85 -10.95
N GLU A 390 1.46 -28.14 -11.18
CA GLU A 390 2.34 -28.62 -12.25
C GLU A 390 1.63 -29.63 -13.14
N ARG A 391 1.98 -29.61 -14.41
CA ARG A 391 1.60 -30.66 -15.35
C ARG A 391 2.62 -31.79 -15.25
N THR A 392 2.11 -33.01 -15.15
CA THR A 392 2.91 -34.24 -15.08
C THR A 392 2.97 -34.92 -16.46
N ASP A 393 3.88 -35.88 -16.62
CA ASP A 393 4.12 -36.56 -17.90
C ASP A 393 2.90 -37.36 -18.39
N ASP A 394 2.02 -37.81 -17.48
CA ASP A 394 0.76 -38.47 -17.81
C ASP A 394 -0.34 -37.50 -18.30
N GLY A 395 -0.02 -36.20 -18.40
CA GLY A 395 -0.93 -35.15 -18.84
C GLY A 395 -1.86 -34.62 -17.76
N THR A 396 -1.77 -35.09 -16.51
CA THR A 396 -2.55 -34.56 -15.38
C THR A 396 -1.88 -33.36 -14.72
N PHE A 397 -2.70 -32.50 -14.11
CA PHE A 397 -2.27 -31.36 -13.32
C PHE A 397 -2.33 -31.69 -11.84
N ARG A 398 -1.22 -31.48 -11.12
CA ARG A 398 -1.07 -31.75 -9.69
C ARG A 398 -0.86 -30.46 -8.92
N ILE A 399 -1.66 -30.27 -7.87
CA ILE A 399 -1.56 -29.11 -6.98
C ILE A 399 -0.62 -29.39 -5.81
N TYR A 400 0.01 -28.34 -5.28
CA TYR A 400 0.83 -28.42 -4.07
C TYR A 400 0.00 -28.22 -2.81
N THR A 401 0.37 -28.87 -1.71
CA THR A 401 -0.35 -28.75 -0.43
C THR A 401 -0.43 -27.30 0.04
N SER A 402 0.62 -26.51 -0.18
CA SER A 402 0.68 -25.08 0.17
C SER A 402 -0.28 -24.19 -0.63
N THR A 403 -0.84 -24.68 -1.74
CA THR A 403 -1.74 -23.94 -2.63
C THR A 403 -3.14 -24.53 -2.70
N THR A 404 -3.42 -25.58 -1.91
CA THR A 404 -4.75 -26.17 -1.83
C THR A 404 -5.77 -25.19 -1.25
N MET A 405 -6.97 -25.18 -1.84
CA MET A 405 -8.10 -24.39 -1.39
C MET A 405 -9.01 -25.24 -0.50
N GLN A 406 -9.30 -24.75 0.70
CA GLN A 406 -10.18 -25.42 1.66
C GLN A 406 -11.67 -25.13 1.40
N ARG A 407 -11.98 -24.08 0.64
CA ARG A 407 -13.34 -23.65 0.33
C ARG A 407 -13.46 -23.39 -1.16
N GLU A 408 -14.66 -23.61 -1.67
CA GLU A 408 -15.00 -23.26 -3.05
C GLU A 408 -14.86 -21.74 -3.24
N PRO A 409 -14.22 -21.27 -4.32
CA PRO A 409 -14.15 -19.84 -4.60
C PRO A 409 -15.54 -19.26 -4.80
N GLU A 410 -15.79 -18.14 -4.12
CA GLU A 410 -17.01 -17.36 -4.30
C GLU A 410 -16.83 -16.46 -5.53
N MET A 411 -17.64 -16.70 -6.57
CA MET A 411 -17.62 -15.92 -7.80
C MET A 411 -18.37 -14.59 -7.58
N LYS A 412 -17.66 -13.61 -7.02
CA LYS A 412 -18.23 -12.29 -6.70
C LYS A 412 -18.26 -11.39 -7.92
N ASP A 413 -19.36 -10.66 -8.06
CA ASP A 413 -19.49 -9.60 -9.06
C ASP A 413 -18.84 -8.29 -8.57
N GLU A 414 -17.55 -8.36 -8.21
CA GLU A 414 -16.75 -7.28 -7.63
C GLU A 414 -15.43 -7.10 -8.37
N PHE A 415 -14.80 -5.92 -8.21
CA PHE A 415 -13.43 -5.72 -8.68
C PHE A 415 -12.47 -6.60 -7.88
N LEU A 416 -11.47 -7.16 -8.57
CA LEU A 416 -10.36 -7.88 -7.96
C LEU A 416 -9.38 -6.92 -7.29
N HIS A 417 -9.18 -5.73 -7.86
CA HIS A 417 -8.20 -4.76 -7.37
C HIS A 417 -8.83 -3.50 -6.78
N ASN A 418 -8.08 -2.83 -5.91
CA ASN A 418 -8.49 -1.57 -5.28
C ASN A 418 -7.94 -0.34 -6.02
N TYR A 419 -8.81 0.64 -6.27
CA TYR A 419 -8.58 1.85 -7.05
C TYR A 419 -8.59 3.14 -6.20
N ARG A 420 -8.20 3.01 -4.93
CA ARG A 420 -7.89 4.11 -4.00
C ARG A 420 -9.09 4.80 -3.37
N ALA A 421 -10.31 4.28 -3.52
CA ALA A 421 -11.45 4.80 -2.78
C ALA A 421 -11.24 4.68 -1.26
N GLN A 422 -10.80 3.51 -0.76
CA GLN A 422 -10.55 3.29 0.67
C GLN A 422 -9.50 4.24 1.30
N PRO A 423 -8.28 4.39 0.76
CA PRO A 423 -7.30 5.31 1.35
C PRO A 423 -7.77 6.77 1.31
N LEU A 424 -8.42 7.21 0.22
CA LEU A 424 -8.98 8.56 0.14
C LEU A 424 -10.11 8.74 1.16
N TRP A 425 -10.99 7.76 1.31
CA TRP A 425 -12.04 7.76 2.32
C TRP A 425 -11.46 7.86 3.74
N SER A 426 -10.49 7.01 4.05
CA SER A 426 -9.80 7.03 5.35
C SER A 426 -9.16 8.39 5.63
N PHE A 427 -8.60 9.05 4.60
CA PHE A 427 -8.11 10.41 4.74
C PHE A 427 -9.25 11.37 5.11
N LEU A 428 -10.36 11.37 4.38
CA LEU A 428 -11.49 12.27 4.65
C LEU A 428 -12.07 12.08 6.05
N VAL A 429 -12.14 10.83 6.54
CA VAL A 429 -12.53 10.51 7.93
C VAL A 429 -11.53 11.12 8.92
N ASN A 430 -10.22 10.87 8.73
CA ASN A 430 -9.16 11.41 9.60
C ASN A 430 -9.08 12.94 9.58
N LEU A 431 -9.43 13.57 8.45
CA LEU A 431 -9.53 15.02 8.29
C LEU A 431 -10.83 15.59 8.89
N LYS A 432 -11.74 14.74 9.39
CA LYS A 432 -13.04 15.11 9.98
C LYS A 432 -13.94 15.83 8.98
N LEU A 433 -13.88 15.41 7.72
CA LEU A 433 -14.70 15.95 6.63
C LEU A 433 -15.92 15.07 6.34
N VAL A 434 -15.83 13.80 6.70
CA VAL A 434 -16.90 12.81 6.62
C VAL A 434 -16.84 11.92 7.87
N GLU A 435 -17.94 11.27 8.19
CA GLU A 435 -18.03 10.29 9.27
C GLU A 435 -18.05 8.87 8.69
N ASP A 436 -17.34 7.93 9.30
CA ASP A 436 -17.20 6.57 8.76
C ASP A 436 -18.52 5.75 8.81
N GLY A 437 -19.54 6.27 9.51
CA GLY A 437 -20.73 5.52 9.93
C GLY A 437 -20.38 4.61 11.11
N GLU A 438 -21.27 4.48 12.08
CA GLU A 438 -21.15 3.45 13.13
C GLU A 438 -21.32 2.06 12.48
N GLU A 439 -20.49 1.09 12.88
CA GLU A 439 -20.66 -0.33 12.53
C GLU A 439 -21.98 -0.90 13.06
#